data_AF-A0AAV7MEX1-F1
#
_entry.id   AF-A0AAV7MEX1-F1
#
_cell.length_a   1.000
_cell.length_b   1.000
_cell.length_c   1.000
_cell.angle_alpha   90.00
_cell.angle_beta   90.00
_cell.angle_gamma   90.00
#
_symmetry.space_group_name_H-M   'P 1'
#
loop_
_entity.id
_entity.type
_entity.pdbx_description
1 polymer ?
#
loop_
_entity_poly.entity_id
_entity_poly.type
_entity_poly.pdbx_seq_one_letter_code
_entity_poly.pdbx_strand_id
1 'polypeptide(L)'
;MTAKSHLNAIEVPQLRRTPKRIDDGAAKGFYPATVGEYYCLQYFELLDTVSVHLTQRFDQEGIQTYEKLEQVLLTGSGMDSIAQYKESDPLLLKAQLTVSSSMFKYSSVPDLADILRKMLPRERAFFSQVEKLLQILLIIPVSSCEAERSFSGLRCLKTWLRSTMSQKRLNHVAKCNIHKEMMDSIDLQTIAKQFVLRSEGRKKLFGFSNSSS
;
A
#
# COMPACT_ATOMS: atom_id res chain seq x y z
N MET A 1 6.32 47.40 6.29
CA MET A 1 5.09 47.75 5.52
C MET A 1 4.77 46.57 4.63
N THR A 2 3.87 45.71 5.10
CA THR A 2 3.55 44.42 4.47
C THR A 2 2.69 44.64 3.23
N ALA A 3 3.13 44.09 2.10
CA ALA A 3 2.38 44.07 0.86
C ALA A 3 1.04 43.35 1.09
N LYS A 4 -0.06 44.12 1.08
CA LYS A 4 -1.42 43.55 1.04
C LYS A 4 -1.57 42.83 -0.29
N SER A 5 -1.73 41.51 -0.23
CA SER A 5 -2.08 40.67 -1.37
C SER A 5 -3.31 41.26 -2.09
N HIS A 6 -3.23 41.39 -3.41
CA HIS A 6 -4.32 41.83 -4.29
C HIS A 6 -5.42 40.76 -4.41
N LEU A 7 -6.04 40.40 -3.29
CA LEU A 7 -7.18 39.49 -3.25
C LEU A 7 -8.46 40.33 -3.31
N ASN A 8 -9.32 40.03 -4.28
CA ASN A 8 -10.66 40.62 -4.37
C ASN A 8 -11.46 40.31 -3.09
N ALA A 9 -12.40 41.18 -2.73
CA ALA A 9 -13.30 40.94 -1.61
C ALA A 9 -14.07 39.62 -1.84
N ILE A 10 -14.15 38.81 -0.79
CA ILE A 10 -14.80 37.50 -0.85
C ILE A 10 -16.32 37.75 -0.92
N GLU A 11 -16.96 37.31 -2.01
CA GLU A 11 -18.41 37.43 -2.24
C GLU A 11 -19.11 36.09 -2.03
N VAL A 12 -20.37 36.11 -1.58
CA VAL A 12 -21.15 34.86 -1.43
C VAL A 12 -21.49 34.29 -2.82
N PRO A 13 -21.22 33.00 -3.09
CA PRO A 13 -21.66 32.35 -4.32
C PRO A 13 -23.18 32.42 -4.50
N GLN A 14 -23.65 32.46 -5.75
CA GLN A 14 -25.09 32.46 -6.03
C GLN A 14 -25.77 31.21 -5.44
N LEU A 15 -26.64 31.43 -4.47
CA LEU A 15 -27.42 30.38 -3.81
C LEU A 15 -28.40 29.77 -4.82
N ARG A 16 -28.28 28.45 -5.07
CA ARG A 16 -29.23 27.72 -5.91
C ARG A 16 -30.51 27.45 -5.13
N ARG A 17 -31.66 27.72 -5.73
CA ARG A 17 -32.96 27.35 -5.16
C ARG A 17 -33.10 25.83 -5.16
N THR A 18 -33.65 25.28 -4.08
CA THR A 18 -33.98 23.86 -3.97
C THR A 18 -34.96 23.48 -5.10
N PRO A 19 -34.75 22.38 -5.82
CA PRO A 19 -35.67 21.94 -6.87
C PRO A 19 -37.05 21.65 -6.28
N LYS A 20 -38.12 22.12 -6.94
CA LYS A 20 -39.52 21.95 -6.50
C LYS A 20 -39.94 20.50 -6.21
N ARG A 21 -39.25 19.51 -6.76
CA ARG A 21 -39.51 18.08 -6.52
C ARG A 21 -39.10 17.62 -5.11
N ILE A 22 -38.18 18.34 -4.47
CA ILE A 22 -37.58 18.00 -3.17
C ILE A 22 -38.10 18.92 -2.06
N ASP A 23 -38.73 20.03 -2.45
CA ASP A 23 -39.24 21.03 -1.52
C ASP A 23 -40.62 20.63 -1.00
N ASP A 24 -40.65 19.94 0.14
CA ASP A 24 -41.87 19.52 0.84
C ASP A 24 -42.57 20.68 1.57
N GLY A 25 -42.07 21.92 1.44
CA GLY A 25 -42.67 23.14 1.98
C GLY A 25 -42.67 23.27 3.51
N ALA A 26 -42.18 22.25 4.23
CA ALA A 26 -42.22 22.17 5.69
C ALA A 26 -41.06 22.92 6.39
N ALA A 27 -39.96 23.19 5.70
CA ALA A 27 -38.77 23.82 6.28
C ALA A 27 -38.37 25.11 5.54
N LYS A 28 -38.11 26.20 6.27
CA LYS A 28 -37.44 27.37 5.71
C LYS A 28 -36.00 26.98 5.37
N GLY A 29 -35.61 27.14 4.11
CA GLY A 29 -34.22 26.93 3.69
C GLY A 29 -33.27 27.76 4.56
N PHE A 30 -32.19 27.13 5.04
CA PHE A 30 -31.14 27.84 5.75
C PHE A 30 -30.31 28.64 4.75
N TYR A 31 -30.26 29.96 4.91
CA TYR A 31 -29.44 30.86 4.11
C TYR A 31 -28.54 31.66 5.07
N PRO A 32 -27.21 31.57 4.96
CA PRO A 32 -26.32 32.36 5.80
C PRO A 32 -26.50 33.85 5.52
N ALA A 33 -26.60 34.66 6.57
CA ALA A 33 -26.88 36.09 6.47
C ALA A 33 -25.63 36.90 6.12
N THR A 34 -24.45 36.36 6.43
CA THR A 34 -23.15 37.04 6.25
C THR A 34 -22.18 36.16 5.44
N VAL A 35 -21.29 36.81 4.67
CA VAL A 35 -20.15 36.14 3.98
C VAL A 35 -19.40 35.23 4.95
N GLY A 36 -19.11 35.71 6.16
CA GLY A 36 -18.43 34.92 7.20
C GLY A 36 -19.19 33.66 7.59
N GLU A 37 -20.51 33.70 7.75
CA GLU A 37 -21.31 32.53 8.12
C GLU A 37 -21.31 31.47 7.01
N TYR A 38 -21.39 31.90 5.75
CA TYR A 38 -21.32 30.98 4.60
C TYR A 38 -19.98 30.22 4.56
N TYR A 39 -18.87 30.94 4.66
CA TYR A 39 -17.54 30.32 4.60
C TYR A 39 -17.19 29.57 5.89
N CYS A 40 -17.68 30.00 7.05
CA CYS A 40 -17.52 29.23 8.29
C CYS A 40 -18.14 27.83 8.15
N LEU A 41 -19.36 27.72 7.60
CA LEU A 41 -20.00 26.42 7.40
C LEU A 41 -19.24 25.54 6.42
N GLN A 42 -18.79 26.09 5.28
CA GLN A 42 -17.96 25.34 4.33
C GLN A 42 -16.61 24.94 4.91
N TYR A 43 -16.04 25.79 5.77
CA TYR A 43 -14.78 25.49 6.44
C TYR A 43 -14.94 24.33 7.43
N PHE A 44 -16.02 24.32 8.22
CA PHE A 44 -16.33 23.19 9.09
C PHE A 44 -16.60 21.91 8.30
N GLU A 45 -17.36 21.98 7.21
CA GLU A 45 -17.59 20.82 6.32
C GLU A 45 -16.26 20.27 5.77
N LEU A 46 -15.35 21.15 5.36
CA LEU A 46 -14.02 20.77 4.90
C LEU A 46 -13.19 20.16 6.02
N LEU A 47 -13.17 20.77 7.20
CA LEU A 47 -12.45 20.24 8.36
C LEU A 47 -12.96 18.87 8.78
N ASP A 48 -14.28 18.67 8.80
CA ASP A 48 -14.91 17.40 9.11
C ASP A 48 -14.54 16.35 8.04
N THR A 49 -14.60 16.72 6.77
CA THR A 49 -14.20 15.83 5.66
C THR A 49 -12.73 15.43 5.77
N VAL A 50 -11.85 16.39 6.06
CA VAL A 50 -10.42 16.13 6.26
C VAL A 50 -10.21 15.26 7.50
N SER A 51 -10.90 15.54 8.61
CA SER A 51 -10.81 14.74 9.84
C SER A 51 -11.24 13.30 9.61
N VAL A 52 -12.37 13.08 8.92
CA VAL A 52 -12.87 11.77 8.57
C VAL A 52 -11.88 11.04 7.65
N HIS A 53 -11.34 11.70 6.62
CA HIS A 53 -10.38 11.07 5.72
C HIS A 53 -9.04 10.77 6.38
N LEU A 54 -8.56 11.63 7.28
CA LEU A 54 -7.37 11.35 8.08
C LEU A 54 -7.63 10.14 8.99
N THR A 55 -8.78 10.08 9.65
CA THR A 55 -9.16 8.95 10.49
C THR A 55 -9.23 7.66 9.67
N GLN A 56 -9.94 7.65 8.54
CA GLN A 56 -9.99 6.50 7.63
C GLN A 56 -8.63 6.09 7.07
N ARG A 57 -7.70 7.04 6.92
CA ARG A 57 -6.35 6.76 6.40
C ARG A 57 -5.44 6.14 7.46
N PHE A 58 -5.53 6.58 8.71
CA PHE A 58 -4.64 6.15 9.79
C PHE A 58 -5.25 5.06 10.69
N ASP A 59 -6.57 4.87 10.68
CA ASP A 59 -7.28 3.80 11.39
C ASP A 59 -7.67 2.67 10.44
N GLN A 60 -6.69 2.18 9.68
CA GLN A 60 -6.88 1.05 8.78
C GLN A 60 -6.62 -0.26 9.50
N GLU A 61 -7.36 -1.31 9.15
CA GLU A 61 -7.15 -2.66 9.70
C GLU A 61 -5.68 -3.12 9.59
N GLY A 62 -4.99 -2.74 8.51
CA GLY A 62 -3.56 -3.05 8.32
C GLY A 62 -2.62 -2.36 9.32
N ILE A 63 -2.95 -1.15 9.78
CA ILE A 63 -2.17 -0.45 10.80
C ILE A 63 -2.46 -1.07 12.17
N GLN A 64 -3.72 -1.44 12.43
CA GLN A 64 -4.09 -2.15 13.66
C GLN A 64 -3.47 -3.55 13.73
N THR A 65 -3.34 -4.26 12.61
CA THR A 65 -2.62 -5.55 12.59
C THR A 65 -1.13 -5.36 12.83
N TYR A 66 -0.53 -4.29 12.30
CA TYR A 66 0.86 -3.92 12.57
C TYR A 66 1.08 -3.62 14.06
N GLU A 67 0.22 -2.81 14.67
CA GLU A 67 0.28 -2.49 16.10
C GLU A 67 0.20 -3.77 16.95
N LYS A 68 -0.69 -4.70 16.60
CA LYS A 68 -0.78 -6.00 17.27
C LYS A 68 0.49 -6.83 17.12
N LEU A 69 1.12 -6.85 15.93
CA LEU A 69 2.38 -7.58 15.72
C LEU A 69 3.54 -6.97 16.51
N GLU A 70 3.61 -5.63 16.56
CA GLU A 70 4.57 -4.92 17.40
C GLU A 70 4.35 -5.22 18.88
N GLN A 71 3.10 -5.20 19.35
CA GLN A 71 2.74 -5.58 20.72
C GLN A 71 3.16 -7.01 21.03
N VAL A 72 3.00 -7.96 20.10
CA VAL A 72 3.48 -9.34 20.31
C VAL A 72 5.00 -9.39 20.47
N LEU A 73 5.76 -8.67 19.65
CA LEU A 73 7.22 -8.64 19.73
C LEU A 73 7.74 -8.02 21.04
N LEU A 74 7.10 -6.94 21.50
CA LEU A 74 7.54 -6.19 22.68
C LEU A 74 7.04 -6.77 24.00
N THR A 75 5.79 -7.25 24.04
CA THR A 75 5.13 -7.68 25.28
C THR A 75 4.84 -9.17 25.36
N GLY A 76 4.91 -9.90 24.25
CA GLY A 76 4.50 -11.30 24.17
C GLY A 76 2.99 -11.52 24.31
N SER A 77 2.19 -10.45 24.30
CA SER A 77 0.73 -10.49 24.36
C SER A 77 0.10 -10.48 22.97
N GLY A 78 -1.03 -11.16 22.77
CA GLY A 78 -1.80 -11.08 21.50
C GLY A 78 -1.44 -12.11 20.42
N MET A 79 -0.90 -13.28 20.80
CA MET A 79 -0.49 -14.33 19.85
C MET A 79 -1.61 -14.88 18.96
N ASP A 80 -2.88 -14.67 19.32
CA ASP A 80 -4.03 -15.08 18.52
C ASP A 80 -4.03 -14.45 17.11
N SER A 81 -3.43 -13.25 16.99
CA SER A 81 -3.32 -12.53 15.71
C SER A 81 -2.30 -13.16 14.74
N ILE A 82 -1.43 -14.04 15.23
CA ILE A 82 -0.36 -14.65 14.43
C ILE A 82 -0.82 -15.94 13.74
N ALA A 83 -1.96 -16.50 14.12
CA ALA A 83 -2.55 -17.68 13.49
C ALA A 83 -2.81 -17.50 11.98
N GLN A 84 -2.91 -16.26 11.50
CA GLN A 84 -3.03 -15.94 10.08
C GLN A 84 -1.76 -16.27 9.27
N TYR A 85 -0.59 -16.27 9.91
CA TYR A 85 0.69 -16.55 9.26
C TYR A 85 1.02 -18.04 9.37
N LYS A 86 0.75 -18.78 8.28
CA LYS A 86 0.93 -20.24 8.17
C LYS A 86 2.37 -20.73 8.47
N GLU A 87 3.36 -19.84 8.41
CA GLU A 87 4.77 -20.14 8.64
C GLU A 87 5.24 -19.91 10.09
N SER A 88 4.37 -19.37 10.96
CA SER A 88 4.69 -19.12 12.35
C SER A 88 4.27 -20.31 13.22
N ASP A 89 5.19 -20.79 14.06
CA ASP A 89 4.88 -21.74 15.13
C ASP A 89 4.62 -20.96 16.43
N PRO A 90 3.36 -20.85 16.90
CA PRO A 90 3.01 -20.02 18.05
C PRO A 90 3.68 -20.48 19.35
N LEU A 91 3.92 -21.80 19.48
CA LEU A 91 4.49 -22.36 20.70
C LEU A 91 5.98 -22.03 20.79
N LEU A 92 6.70 -22.22 19.68
CA LEU A 92 8.10 -21.88 19.57
C LEU A 92 8.32 -20.36 19.68
N LEU A 93 7.45 -19.56 19.07
CA LEU A 93 7.50 -18.11 19.17
C LEU A 93 7.34 -17.65 20.62
N LYS A 94 6.38 -18.20 21.38
CA LYS A 94 6.20 -17.86 22.80
C LYS A 94 7.44 -18.17 23.63
N ALA A 95 8.02 -19.34 23.40
CA ALA A 95 9.25 -19.73 24.09
C ALA A 95 10.40 -18.76 23.75
N GLN A 96 10.60 -18.44 22.47
CA GLN A 96 11.63 -17.51 22.03
C GLN A 96 11.41 -16.09 22.57
N LEU A 97 10.17 -15.59 22.62
CA LEU A 97 9.84 -14.27 23.19
C LEU A 97 10.09 -14.20 24.70
N THR A 98 9.82 -15.30 25.42
CA THR A 98 10.11 -15.38 26.86
C THR A 98 11.62 -15.36 27.12
N VAL A 99 12.39 -16.06 26.29
CA VAL A 99 13.85 -16.04 26.37
C VAL A 99 14.40 -14.68 25.93
N SER A 100 13.88 -14.07 24.87
CA SER A 100 14.37 -12.79 24.37
C SER A 100 14.11 -11.65 25.33
N SER A 101 12.92 -11.59 25.95
CA SER A 101 12.55 -10.56 26.93
C SER A 101 13.35 -10.66 28.24
N SER A 102 13.80 -11.87 28.61
CA SER A 102 14.67 -12.06 29.79
C SER A 102 16.15 -11.84 29.47
N MET A 103 16.60 -12.20 28.26
CA MET A 103 17.98 -12.12 27.84
C MET A 103 18.38 -10.73 27.32
N PHE A 104 17.44 -10.00 26.70
CA PHE A 104 17.68 -8.71 26.08
C PHE A 104 16.74 -7.65 26.65
N LYS A 105 17.30 -6.47 26.92
CA LYS A 105 16.51 -5.28 27.25
C LYS A 105 16.31 -4.48 25.97
N TYR A 106 15.08 -4.44 25.48
CA TYR A 106 14.66 -3.63 24.35
C TYR A 106 13.32 -2.98 24.65
N SER A 107 13.10 -1.77 24.14
CA SER A 107 11.86 -1.03 24.30
C SER A 107 11.22 -0.66 22.97
N SER A 108 11.96 -0.82 21.87
CA SER A 108 11.48 -0.55 20.52
C SER A 108 11.89 -1.65 19.53
N VAL A 109 11.14 -1.76 18.44
CA VAL A 109 11.42 -2.69 17.33
C VAL A 109 12.79 -2.43 16.68
N PRO A 110 13.22 -1.18 16.43
CA PRO A 110 14.56 -0.91 15.92
C PRO A 110 15.68 -1.41 16.84
N ASP A 111 15.52 -1.27 18.17
CA ASP A 111 16.52 -1.76 19.12
C ASP A 111 16.68 -3.28 19.02
N LEU A 112 15.55 -4.00 18.91
CA LEU A 112 15.55 -5.45 18.72
C LEU A 112 16.21 -5.84 17.39
N ALA A 113 15.96 -5.10 16.32
CA ALA A 113 16.60 -5.32 15.03
C ALA A 113 18.12 -5.15 15.09
N ASP A 114 18.60 -4.11 15.79
CA ASP A 114 20.02 -3.85 15.98
C ASP A 114 20.70 -4.92 16.84
N ILE A 115 20.01 -5.40 17.88
CA ILE A 115 20.48 -6.51 18.73
C ILE A 115 20.66 -7.77 17.88
N LEU A 116 19.64 -8.18 17.13
CA LEU A 116 19.70 -9.36 16.26
C LEU A 116 20.76 -9.21 15.16
N ARG A 117 20.92 -8.01 14.60
CA ARG A 117 21.92 -7.71 13.56
C ARG A 117 23.35 -7.87 14.08
N LYS A 118 23.62 -7.53 15.34
CA LYS A 118 24.95 -7.64 15.98
C LYS A 118 25.31 -9.08 16.38
N MET A 119 24.35 -10.00 16.44
CA MET A 119 24.59 -11.41 16.80
C MET A 119 25.26 -12.21 15.69
N LEU A 120 25.97 -13.27 16.10
CA LEU A 120 26.46 -14.26 15.15
C LEU A 120 25.31 -15.06 14.52
N PRO A 121 25.45 -15.55 13.27
CA PRO A 121 24.39 -16.32 12.60
C PRO A 121 23.91 -17.55 13.38
N ARG A 122 24.79 -18.20 14.15
CA ARG A 122 24.45 -19.36 14.99
C ARG A 122 23.58 -18.98 16.19
N GLU A 123 23.80 -17.80 16.74
CA GLU A 123 23.02 -17.27 17.88
C GLU A 123 21.65 -16.80 17.40
N ARG A 124 21.61 -16.15 16.23
CA ARG A 124 20.36 -15.69 15.61
C ARG A 124 19.41 -16.84 15.27
N ALA A 125 19.96 -18.02 14.91
CA ALA A 125 19.15 -19.20 14.60
C ALA A 125 18.25 -19.65 15.76
N PHE A 126 18.62 -19.38 17.02
CA PHE A 126 17.78 -19.67 18.20
C PHE A 126 16.53 -18.80 18.26
N PHE A 127 16.52 -17.64 17.59
CA PHE A 127 15.43 -16.66 17.56
C PHE A 127 14.76 -16.59 16.19
N SER A 128 14.76 -17.70 15.44
CA SER A 128 14.26 -17.75 14.06
C SER A 128 12.81 -17.29 13.88
N GLN A 129 11.92 -17.51 14.85
CA GLN A 129 10.53 -17.03 14.77
C GLN A 129 10.44 -15.53 15.05
N VAL A 130 11.21 -15.04 16.03
CA VAL A 130 11.31 -13.60 16.33
C VAL A 130 11.91 -12.84 15.15
N GLU A 131 12.94 -13.39 14.51
CA GLU A 131 13.55 -12.81 13.31
C GLU A 131 12.56 -12.76 12.13
N LYS A 132 11.81 -13.84 11.88
CA LYS A 132 10.77 -13.84 10.83
C LYS A 132 9.69 -12.80 11.10
N LEU A 133 9.21 -12.72 12.34
CA LEU A 133 8.19 -11.75 12.72
C LEU A 133 8.70 -10.31 12.56
N LEU A 134 9.95 -10.07 12.96
CA LEU A 134 10.61 -8.79 12.73
C LEU A 134 10.77 -8.48 11.24
N GLN A 135 11.16 -9.45 10.41
CA GLN A 135 11.25 -9.27 8.96
C GLN A 135 9.89 -8.91 8.35
N ILE A 136 8.82 -9.62 8.74
CA ILE A 136 7.46 -9.31 8.30
C ILE A 136 7.12 -7.86 8.66
N LEU A 137 7.39 -7.47 9.90
CA LEU A 137 7.13 -6.11 10.37
C LEU A 137 7.91 -5.06 9.56
N LEU A 138 9.18 -5.31 9.26
CA LEU A 138 10.03 -4.37 8.49
C LEU A 138 9.70 -4.34 6.99
N ILE A 139 9.13 -5.41 6.44
CA ILE A 139 8.82 -5.53 5.01
C ILE A 139 7.43 -4.97 4.68
N ILE A 140 6.47 -5.06 5.60
CA ILE A 140 5.12 -4.55 5.35
C ILE A 140 5.20 -3.04 5.06
N PRO A 141 4.78 -2.58 3.88
CA PRO A 141 4.81 -1.17 3.57
C PRO A 141 3.76 -0.44 4.41
N VAL A 142 4.21 0.25 5.46
CA VAL A 142 3.36 1.13 6.28
C VAL A 142 2.83 2.32 5.46
N SER A 143 3.47 2.62 4.32
CA SER A 143 3.13 3.77 3.48
C SER A 143 2.48 3.36 2.15
N SER A 144 1.57 4.21 1.65
CA SER A 144 0.96 4.09 0.33
C SER A 144 1.93 4.30 -0.84
N CYS A 145 3.21 4.64 -0.57
CA CYS A 145 4.19 5.01 -1.59
C CYS A 145 4.41 3.90 -2.63
N GLU A 146 4.45 2.63 -2.21
CA GLU A 146 4.60 1.50 -3.15
C GLU A 146 3.37 1.29 -4.02
N ALA A 147 2.17 1.48 -3.45
CA ALA A 147 0.92 1.43 -4.19
C ALA A 147 0.86 2.59 -5.20
N GLU A 148 1.21 3.81 -4.79
CA GLU A 148 1.29 4.99 -5.66
C GLU A 148 2.30 4.80 -6.80
N ARG A 149 3.48 4.25 -6.52
CA ARG A 149 4.47 3.88 -7.54
C ARG A 149 3.89 2.85 -8.52
N SER A 150 3.19 1.83 -8.01
CA SER A 150 2.54 0.81 -8.83
C SER A 150 1.42 1.38 -9.70
N PHE A 151 0.57 2.26 -9.15
CA PHE A 151 -0.50 2.95 -9.88
C PHE A 151 0.06 3.92 -10.92
N SER A 152 1.16 4.62 -10.62
CA SER A 152 1.88 5.45 -11.58
C SER A 152 2.42 4.59 -12.75
N GLY A 153 3.05 3.45 -12.45
CA GLY A 153 3.47 2.49 -13.46
C GLY A 153 2.31 1.96 -14.30
N LEU A 154 1.18 1.61 -13.67
CA LEU A 154 -0.03 1.18 -14.37
C LEU A 154 -0.60 2.27 -15.28
N ARG A 155 -0.52 3.54 -14.88
CA ARG A 155 -0.96 4.68 -15.70
C ARG A 155 -0.12 4.84 -16.97
N CYS A 156 1.18 4.55 -16.89
CA CYS A 156 2.05 4.48 -18.08
C CYS A 156 1.72 3.29 -18.98
N LEU A 157 1.32 2.15 -18.41
CA LEU A 157 1.00 0.93 -19.16
C LEU A 157 -0.38 0.96 -19.83
N LYS A 158 -1.38 1.53 -19.15
CA LYS A 158 -2.78 1.61 -19.60
C LYS A 158 -3.03 2.95 -20.31
N THR A 159 -2.47 3.08 -21.50
CA THR A 159 -2.70 4.25 -22.37
C THR A 159 -4.03 4.15 -23.12
N TRP A 160 -4.49 5.28 -23.66
CA TRP A 160 -5.74 5.36 -24.43
C TRP A 160 -5.79 4.36 -25.61
N LEU A 161 -4.66 4.20 -26.31
CA LEU A 161 -4.48 3.23 -27.41
C LEU A 161 -4.49 1.77 -26.93
N ARG A 162 -4.36 1.51 -25.62
CA ARG A 162 -4.35 0.18 -24.99
C ARG A 162 -5.56 -0.03 -24.09
N SER A 163 -6.65 0.70 -24.33
CA SER A 163 -7.87 0.68 -23.51
C SER A 163 -8.60 -0.67 -23.53
N THR A 164 -8.47 -1.45 -24.60
CA THR A 164 -9.16 -2.75 -24.80
C THR A 164 -8.39 -3.98 -24.28
N MET A 165 -7.33 -3.78 -23.48
CA MET A 165 -6.57 -4.90 -22.90
C MET A 165 -7.37 -5.66 -21.84
N SER A 166 -7.34 -6.99 -21.91
CA SER A 166 -7.87 -7.85 -20.85
C SER A 166 -7.05 -7.70 -19.56
N GLN A 167 -7.68 -7.91 -18.41
CA GLN A 167 -7.01 -7.82 -17.11
C GLN A 167 -5.82 -8.79 -17.01
N LYS A 168 -5.96 -9.99 -17.57
CA LYS A 168 -4.87 -10.98 -17.62
C LYS A 168 -3.64 -10.42 -18.36
N ARG A 169 -3.85 -9.82 -19.53
CA ARG A 169 -2.76 -9.21 -20.30
C ARG A 169 -2.13 -8.04 -19.56
N LEU A 170 -2.95 -7.16 -18.95
CA LEU A 170 -2.46 -6.03 -18.15
C LEU A 170 -1.58 -6.51 -16.99
N ASN A 171 -2.02 -7.51 -16.23
CA ASN A 171 -1.26 -8.06 -15.10
C ASN A 171 0.09 -8.62 -15.55
N HIS A 172 0.15 -9.34 -16.67
CA HIS A 172 1.43 -9.85 -17.20
C HIS A 172 2.37 -8.73 -17.63
N VAL A 173 1.87 -7.71 -18.33
CA VAL A 173 2.67 -6.55 -18.75
C VAL A 173 3.15 -5.75 -17.54
N ALA A 174 2.32 -5.57 -16.52
CA ALA A 174 2.69 -4.92 -15.26
C ALA A 174 3.84 -5.66 -14.55
N LYS A 175 3.79 -6.99 -14.49
CA LYS A 175 4.89 -7.80 -13.95
C LYS A 175 6.20 -7.57 -14.72
N CYS A 176 6.16 -7.58 -16.06
CA CYS A 176 7.34 -7.30 -16.87
C CYS A 176 7.89 -5.88 -16.63
N ASN A 177 7.01 -4.89 -16.41
CA ASN A 177 7.43 -3.51 -16.15
C ASN A 177 8.04 -3.32 -14.77
N ILE A 178 7.53 -4.01 -13.74
CA ILE A 178 8.08 -3.99 -12.38
C ILE A 178 9.45 -4.69 -12.36
N HIS A 179 9.58 -5.83 -13.04
CA HIS A 179 10.81 -6.62 -13.10
C HIS A 179 11.62 -6.33 -14.36
N LYS A 180 11.75 -5.06 -14.73
CA LYS A 180 12.41 -4.67 -15.99
C LYS A 180 13.89 -5.10 -16.04
N GLU A 181 14.63 -4.91 -14.95
CA GLU A 181 16.05 -5.30 -14.87
C GLU A 181 16.26 -6.80 -15.10
N MET A 182 15.41 -7.62 -14.49
CA MET A 182 15.41 -9.06 -14.72
C MET A 182 15.03 -9.38 -16.17
N MET A 183 14.03 -8.70 -16.73
CA MET A 183 13.61 -8.89 -18.12
C MET A 183 14.73 -8.57 -19.13
N ASP A 184 15.51 -7.52 -18.86
CA ASP A 184 16.62 -7.10 -19.72
C ASP A 184 17.78 -8.13 -19.74
N SER A 185 17.88 -8.96 -18.69
CA SER A 185 18.85 -10.07 -18.63
C SER A 185 18.42 -11.35 -19.35
N ILE A 186 17.15 -11.46 -19.79
CA ILE A 186 16.64 -12.69 -20.40
C ILE A 186 16.94 -12.70 -21.91
N ASP A 187 17.49 -13.80 -22.40
CA ASP A 187 17.73 -13.99 -23.83
C ASP A 187 16.42 -14.14 -24.63
N LEU A 188 16.15 -13.15 -25.49
CA LEU A 188 14.99 -13.12 -26.37
C LEU A 188 14.99 -14.27 -27.38
N GLN A 189 16.16 -14.75 -27.82
CA GLN A 189 16.25 -15.86 -28.77
C GLN A 189 15.74 -17.15 -28.14
N THR A 190 16.11 -17.40 -26.89
CA THR A 190 15.62 -18.53 -26.11
C THR A 190 14.10 -18.47 -25.90
N ILE A 191 13.55 -17.28 -25.56
CA ILE A 191 12.09 -17.11 -25.44
C ILE A 191 11.39 -17.37 -26.77
N ALA A 192 11.91 -16.83 -27.87
CA ALA A 192 11.33 -17.00 -29.20
C ALA A 192 11.28 -18.48 -29.59
N LYS A 193 12.38 -19.20 -29.37
CA LYS A 193 12.46 -20.66 -29.59
C LYS A 193 11.39 -21.39 -28.76
N GLN A 194 11.29 -21.12 -27.46
CA GLN A 194 10.28 -21.73 -26.59
C GLN A 194 8.84 -21.42 -27.04
N PHE A 195 8.57 -20.19 -27.48
CA PHE A 195 7.26 -19.76 -27.95
C PHE A 195 6.81 -20.50 -29.21
N VAL A 196 7.75 -20.73 -30.15
CA VAL A 196 7.52 -21.49 -31.38
C VAL A 196 7.33 -22.98 -31.05
N LEU A 197 8.16 -23.54 -30.16
CA LEU A 197 8.08 -24.96 -29.77
C LEU A 197 6.75 -25.34 -29.10
N ARG A 198 6.06 -24.39 -28.45
CA ARG A 198 4.78 -24.64 -27.76
C ARG A 198 3.59 -24.95 -28.67
N SER A 199 3.67 -24.78 -29.98
CA SER A 199 2.56 -25.09 -30.89
C SER A 199 3.06 -25.58 -32.24
N GLU A 200 2.58 -26.74 -32.68
CA GLU A 200 2.92 -27.32 -33.98
C GLU A 200 2.59 -26.37 -35.16
N GLY A 201 1.51 -25.59 -35.06
CA GLY A 201 1.18 -24.58 -36.06
C GLY A 201 2.22 -23.45 -36.12
N ARG A 202 2.80 -23.06 -34.98
CA ARG A 202 3.86 -22.05 -34.92
C ARG A 202 5.18 -22.59 -35.46
N LYS A 203 5.51 -23.85 -35.17
CA LYS A 203 6.72 -24.50 -35.73
C LYS A 203 6.70 -24.48 -37.25
N LYS A 204 5.55 -24.81 -37.86
CA LYS A 204 5.38 -24.78 -39.31
C LYS A 204 5.46 -23.37 -39.89
N LEU A 205 4.91 -22.36 -39.21
CA LEU A 205 4.88 -20.98 -39.69
C LEU A 205 6.23 -20.27 -39.58
N PHE A 206 6.88 -20.37 -38.43
CA PHE A 206 8.11 -19.63 -38.14
C PHE A 206 9.37 -20.38 -38.56
N GLY A 207 9.31 -21.71 -38.67
CA GLY A 207 10.47 -22.54 -38.97
C GLY A 207 11.55 -22.50 -37.89
N PHE A 208 12.41 -23.52 -37.85
CA PHE A 208 13.68 -23.45 -37.11
C PHE A 208 14.81 -23.57 -38.11
N SER A 209 15.51 -22.47 -38.38
CA SER A 209 16.88 -22.58 -38.90
C SER A 209 17.79 -22.84 -37.70
N ASN A 210 18.26 -24.07 -37.55
CA ASN A 210 19.40 -24.35 -36.68
C ASN A 210 20.64 -23.69 -37.30
N SER A 211 20.83 -22.39 -37.10
CA SER A 211 22.12 -21.75 -37.33
C SER A 211 22.99 -21.99 -36.11
N SER A 212 23.52 -23.22 -36.03
CA SER A 212 24.70 -23.55 -35.25
C SER A 212 25.92 -23.16 -36.07
N SER A 213 26.54 -22.04 -35.70
CA SER A 213 27.89 -21.63 -36.08
C SER A 213 28.42 -20.72 -34.99
#